data_AF-A0A8G1ZDC1-F1
#
_entry.id   AF-A0A8G1ZDC1-F1
#
_cell.length_a   1.000
_cell.length_b   1.000
_cell.length_c   1.000
_cell.angle_alpha   90.00
_cell.angle_beta   90.00
_cell.angle_gamma   90.00
#
_symmetry.space_group_name_H-M   'P 1'
#
loop_
_entity.id
_entity.type
_entity.pdbx_description
1 polymer ?
#
loop_
_entity_poly.entity_id
_entity_poly.type
_entity_poly.pdbx_seq_one_letter_code
_entity_poly.pdbx_strand_id
1 'polypeptide(L)' 'MPEDLNDALERFQIFVGRFGLDDVIDEDSGFTHNDAMLLAGEIEMAIQTRGMGAGGQDPDTDGLLI' A
#
# COMPACT_ATOMS: atom_id res chain seq x y z
N MET A 1 7.93 5.90 8.19
CA MET A 1 7.11 7.00 7.67
C MET A 1 6.39 6.51 6.42
N PRO A 2 5.26 7.10 5.98
CA PRO A 2 4.54 6.63 4.79
C PRO A 2 5.43 6.61 3.53
N GLU A 3 6.45 7.47 3.44
CA GLU A 3 7.46 7.42 2.36
C GLU A 3 8.23 6.10 2.31
N ASP A 4 8.74 5.58 3.45
CA ASP A 4 9.47 4.31 3.51
C ASP A 4 8.62 3.13 3.00
N LEU A 5 7.30 3.21 3.22
CA LEU A 5 6.35 2.18 2.81
C LEU A 5 6.04 2.27 1.30
N ASN A 6 5.99 3.48 0.73
CA ASN A 6 5.91 3.68 -0.72
C ASN A 6 7.18 3.17 -1.41
N ASP A 7 8.37 3.49 -0.88
CA ASP A 7 9.65 3.02 -1.42
C ASP A 7 9.79 1.49 -1.32
N ALA A 8 9.25 0.88 -0.29
CA ALA A 8 9.19 -0.57 -0.16
C ALA A 8 8.25 -1.20 -1.20
N LEU A 9 7.07 -0.60 -1.41
CA LEU A 9 6.09 -1.05 -2.40
C LEU A 9 6.65 -0.95 -3.82
N GLU A 10 7.33 0.15 -4.15
CA GLU A 10 7.97 0.33 -5.46
C GLU A 10 9.01 -0.77 -5.72
N ARG A 11 9.89 -1.04 -4.75
CA ARG A 11 10.90 -2.12 -4.87
C ARG A 11 10.26 -3.49 -5.03
N PHE A 12 9.15 -3.74 -4.33
CA PHE A 12 8.39 -4.97 -4.45
C PHE A 12 7.79 -5.13 -5.86
N GLN A 13 7.14 -4.09 -6.39
CA GLN A 13 6.57 -4.09 -7.74
C GLN A 13 7.66 -4.31 -8.82
N ILE A 14 8.84 -3.68 -8.67
CA ILE A 14 9.99 -3.90 -9.57
C ILE A 14 10.49 -5.35 -9.50
N PHE A 15 10.53 -5.95 -8.31
CA PHE A 15 10.92 -7.34 -8.13
C PHE A 15 9.94 -8.29 -8.82
N VAL A 16 8.64 -8.12 -8.58
CA VAL A 16 7.57 -8.96 -9.14
C VAL A 16 7.46 -8.81 -10.66
N GLY A 17 7.73 -7.61 -11.21
CA GLY A 17 7.75 -7.35 -12.65
C GLY A 17 8.82 -8.10 -13.44
N ARG A 18 9.72 -8.84 -12.76
CA ARG A 18 10.69 -9.74 -13.41
C ARG A 18 10.10 -11.09 -13.78
N PHE A 19 8.93 -11.43 -13.25
CA PHE A 19 8.24 -12.69 -13.46
C PHE A 19 7.11 -12.51 -14.47
N GLY A 20 6.84 -13.56 -15.25
CA GLY A 20 5.67 -13.64 -16.12
C GLY A 20 4.37 -13.79 -15.33
N LEU A 21 3.24 -13.50 -15.97
CA LEU A 21 1.90 -13.55 -15.35
C LEU A 21 1.53 -14.93 -14.78
N ASP A 22 2.05 -16.00 -15.38
CA ASP A 22 1.78 -17.39 -14.99
C ASP A 22 2.94 -18.01 -14.17
N ASP A 23 3.94 -17.20 -13.79
CA ASP A 23 5.09 -17.71 -13.04
C ASP A 23 4.78 -17.86 -11.55
N VAL A 24 5.33 -18.94 -10.98
CA VAL A 24 5.39 -19.16 -9.54
C VAL A 24 6.65 -18.49 -8.99
N ILE A 25 6.48 -17.60 -8.02
CA ILE A 25 7.56 -16.85 -7.36
C ILE A 25 8.14 -17.66 -6.20
N ASP A 26 7.29 -18.37 -5.47
CA ASP A 26 7.68 -19.28 -4.39
C ASP A 26 6.96 -20.62 -4.52
N GLU A 27 7.73 -21.67 -4.82
CA GLU A 27 7.20 -23.02 -5.06
C GLU A 27 6.67 -23.68 -3.80
N ASP A 28 7.26 -23.39 -2.63
CA ASP A 28 6.88 -24.03 -1.37
C ASP A 28 5.48 -23.60 -0.91
N SER A 29 5.13 -22.32 -1.12
CA SER A 29 3.80 -21.78 -0.83
C SER A 29 2.84 -21.79 -2.03
N GLY A 30 3.37 -21.97 -3.24
CA GLY A 30 2.62 -21.82 -4.49
C GLY A 30 2.30 -20.35 -4.82
N PHE A 31 3.02 -19.39 -4.23
CA PHE A 31 2.78 -17.97 -4.42
C PHE A 31 3.14 -17.54 -5.84
N THR A 32 2.18 -16.95 -6.54
CA THR A 32 2.30 -16.59 -7.96
C THR A 32 2.53 -15.10 -8.17
N HIS A 33 2.90 -14.73 -9.39
CA HIS A 33 2.91 -13.33 -9.82
C HIS A 33 1.57 -12.62 -9.57
N ASN A 34 0.44 -13.30 -9.83
CA ASN A 34 -0.88 -12.72 -9.60
C ASN A 34 -1.14 -12.44 -8.11
N ASP A 35 -0.74 -13.34 -7.22
CA ASP A 35 -0.86 -13.13 -5.77
C ASP A 35 -0.02 -11.92 -5.32
N ALA A 36 1.17 -11.78 -5.89
CA ALA A 36 2.03 -10.63 -5.63
C ALA A 36 1.43 -9.30 -6.12
N MET A 37 0.79 -9.29 -7.29
CA MET A 37 0.08 -8.12 -7.81
C MET A 37 -1.13 -7.74 -6.95
N LEU A 38 -1.89 -8.74 -6.46
CA LEU A 38 -2.98 -8.51 -5.52
C LEU A 38 -2.47 -7.89 -4.23
N LEU A 39 -1.42 -8.46 -3.63
CA LEU A 39 -0.81 -7.95 -2.40
C LEU A 39 -0.29 -6.50 -2.56
N ALA A 40 0.32 -6.18 -3.70
CA ALA A 40 0.77 -4.82 -3.99
C ALA A 40 -0.40 -3.81 -3.96
N GLY A 41 -1.55 -4.17 -4.55
CA GLY A 41 -2.76 -3.35 -4.54
C GLY A 41 -3.36 -3.20 -3.14
N GLU A 42 -3.37 -4.26 -2.33
CA GLU A 42 -3.82 -4.21 -0.94
C GLU A 42 -2.98 -3.24 -0.09
N ILE A 43 -1.65 -3.31 -0.25
CA ILE A 43 -0.72 -2.42 0.44
C ILE A 43 -0.94 -0.97 0.00
N GLU A 44 -1.10 -0.72 -1.30
CA GLU A 44 -1.37 0.62 -1.83
C GLU A 44 -2.65 1.23 -1.24
N MET A 45 -3.76 0.47 -1.21
CA MET A 45 -5.01 0.91 -0.59
C MET A 45 -4.87 1.19 0.90
N ALA A 46 -4.09 0.39 1.61
CA ALA A 46 -3.82 0.59 3.03
C ALA A 46 -2.99 1.87 3.29
N ILE A 47 -2.00 2.16 2.44
CA ILE A 47 -1.22 3.41 2.49
C ILE A 47 -2.15 4.61 2.29
N GLN A 48 -2.98 4.59 1.24
CA GLN A 48 -3.89 5.68 0.91
C GLN A 48 -4.89 5.94 2.05
N THR A 49 -5.46 4.88 2.63
CA THR A 49 -6.41 4.98 3.75
C THR A 49 -5.76 5.63 4.98
N ARG A 50 -4.50 5.29 5.29
CA ARG A 50 -3.76 5.93 6.39
C ARG A 50 -3.41 7.40 6.10
N GLY A 51 -3.12 7.73 4.85
CA GLY A 51 -2.89 9.11 4.41
C GLY A 51 -4.14 9.99 4.56
N MET A 52 -5.33 9.44 4.30
CA MET A 52 -6.61 10.14 4.48
C MET A 52 -6.99 10.36 5.96
N GLY A 53 -6.60 9.44 6.85
CA GLY A 53 -6.86 9.58 8.30
C GLY A 53 -6.03 10.64 9.03
N ALA A 54 -4.95 11.14 8.41
CA ALA A 54 -4.08 12.17 9.00
C ALA A 54 -4.47 13.61 8.61
N GLY A 55 -5.50 13.79 7.77
CA GLY A 55 -5.96 15.11 7.30
C GLY A 55 -7.23 15.65 7.99
N GLY A 56 -7.75 14.95 9.00
CA GLY A 56 -8.90 15.41 9.78
C GLY A 56 -8.47 16.30 10.94
N GLN A 57 -8.04 17.52 10.66
CA GLN A 57 -7.98 18.57 11.66
C GLN A 57 -9.42 18.95 12.00
N ASP A 58 -9.82 18.74 13.27
CA ASP A 58 -11.06 19.28 13.83
C ASP A 58 -11.16 20.76 13.41
N PRO A 59 -12.21 21.17 12.67
CA PRO A 59 -12.45 22.59 12.46
C PRO A 59 -12.78 23.18 13.82
N ASP A 60 -11.87 24.01 14.31
CA ASP A 60 -12.01 24.96 15.40
C ASP A 60 -13.46 25.16 15.85
N THR A 61 -13.89 24.41 16.86
CA THR A 61 -15.07 24.76 17.67
C THR A 61 -14.62 25.72 18.77
N ASP A 62 -13.88 26.76 18.40
CA ASP A 62 -13.39 27.82 19.28
C ASP A 62 -13.89 29.17 18.75
N GLY A 63 -15.20 29.37 18.84
CA GLY A 63 -15.82 30.59 18.31
C GLY A 63 -17.28 30.86 18.67
N LEU A 64 -17.91 30.07 19.55
CA LEU A 64 -19.22 30.46 20.10
C LEU A 64 -19.01 31.29 21.37
N LEU A 65 -18.67 32.57 21.17
CA LEU A 65 -18.81 33.59 22.20
C LEU A 65 -20.30 33.73 22.57
N ILE A 66 -20.53 33.69 23.88
CA ILE A 66 -21.79 33.92 24.60
C ILE A 66 -22.37 35.30 24.24
#